data_AF-E5Y1V6-F1
#
_entry.id   AF-E5Y1V6-F1
#
_cell.length_a   1.000
_cell.length_b   1.000
_cell.length_c   1.000
_cell.angle_alpha   90.00
_cell.angle_beta   90.00
_cell.angle_gamma   90.00
#
_symmetry.space_group_name_H-M   'P 1'
#
loop_
_entity.id
_entity.type
_entity.pdbx_description
1 polymer ?
#
loop_
_entity_poly.entity_id
_entity_poly.type
_entity_poly.pdbx_seq_one_letter_code
_entity_poly.pdbx_strand_id
1 'polypeptide(L)'
;MEATVIDFILSTLMSFSAQYPDAARLVTALSVVMTVCGLCAVATVWMPVPKEPTGLYAIFYRWAHALVAHFGQNKGAVADGKSETVKAEVKAVTGK
;
A
#
# COMPACT_ATOMS: atom_id res chain seq x y z
N MET A 1 14.12 13.08 -30.02
CA MET A 1 13.88 14.14 -29.02
C MET A 1 13.46 13.55 -27.67
N GLU A 2 12.48 12.63 -27.64
CA GLU A 2 12.09 11.88 -26.42
C GLU A 2 13.26 11.11 -25.77
N ALA A 3 13.98 10.28 -26.54
CA ALA A 3 15.11 9.49 -26.03
C ALA A 3 16.23 10.36 -25.42
N THR A 4 16.55 11.50 -26.06
CA THR A 4 17.55 12.46 -25.57
C THR A 4 17.12 13.16 -24.28
N VAL A 5 15.82 13.35 -24.05
CA VAL A 5 15.30 13.93 -22.80
C VAL A 5 15.36 12.91 -21.67
N ILE A 6 14.99 11.65 -21.93
CA ILE A 6 15.09 10.56 -20.95
C ILE A 6 16.54 10.37 -20.52
N ASP A 7 17.49 10.32 -21.46
CA ASP A 7 18.91 10.18 -21.16
C ASP A 7 19.44 11.34 -20.31
N PHE A 8 19.03 12.57 -20.63
CA PHE A 8 19.39 13.75 -19.84
C PHE A 8 18.85 13.68 -18.40
N ILE A 9 17.59 13.28 -18.22
CA ILE A 9 16.98 13.13 -16.89
C ILE A 9 17.72 12.05 -16.09
N LEU A 10 17.97 10.88 -16.67
CA LEU A 10 18.65 9.77 -15.99
C LEU A 10 20.10 10.13 -15.62
N SER A 11 20.83 10.80 -16.51
CA SER A 11 22.19 11.28 -16.25
C SER A 11 22.22 12.29 -15.10
N THR A 12 21.27 13.23 -15.09
CA THR A 12 21.14 14.25 -14.04
C THR A 12 20.83 13.62 -12.69
N LEU A 13 19.90 12.66 -12.64
CA LEU A 13 19.56 11.92 -11.42
C LEU A 13 20.74 11.09 -10.91
N MET A 14 21.51 10.44 -11.80
CA MET A 14 22.73 9.74 -11.41
C MET A 14 23.75 10.69 -10.78
N SER A 15 24.01 11.85 -11.40
CA SER A 15 24.93 12.84 -10.84
C SER A 15 24.48 13.35 -9.47
N PHE A 16 23.18 13.62 -9.31
CA PHE A 16 22.60 14.04 -8.04
C PHE A 16 22.74 12.97 -6.95
N SER A 17 22.51 11.70 -7.30
CA SER A 17 22.68 10.58 -6.37
C SER A 17 24.13 10.38 -5.92
N ALA A 18 25.09 10.67 -6.80
CA ALA A 18 26.52 10.60 -6.48
C ALA A 18 26.96 11.74 -5.55
N GLN A 19 26.34 12.91 -5.65
CA GLN A 19 26.61 14.05 -4.77
C GLN A 19 25.99 13.89 -3.38
N TYR A 20 24.85 13.20 -3.27
CA TYR A 20 24.14 12.97 -2.01
C TYR A 20 23.85 11.48 -1.78
N PRO A 21 24.89 10.65 -1.53
CA PRO A 21 24.74 9.19 -1.46
C PRO A 21 23.86 8.75 -0.28
N ASP A 22 23.90 9.46 0.84
CA ASP A 22 23.06 9.12 2.01
C ASP A 22 21.59 9.45 1.78
N ALA A 23 21.29 10.58 1.12
CA ALA A 23 19.93 10.93 0.73
C ALA A 23 19.38 9.92 -0.28
N ALA A 24 20.19 9.50 -1.27
CA ALA A 24 19.80 8.49 -2.24
C ALA A 24 19.44 7.14 -1.58
N ARG A 25 20.24 6.72 -0.59
CA ARG A 25 19.95 5.51 0.20
C ARG A 25 18.66 5.65 1.02
N LEU A 26 18.45 6.79 1.66
CA LEU A 26 17.21 7.05 2.41
C LEU A 26 15.98 7.03 1.52
N VAL A 27 16.03 7.69 0.36
CA VAL A 27 14.93 7.69 -0.62
C VAL A 27 14.66 6.28 -1.14
N THR A 28 15.71 5.50 -1.40
CA THR A 28 15.57 4.10 -1.83
C THR A 28 14.90 3.26 -0.75
N ALA A 29 15.37 3.35 0.50
CA ALA A 29 14.80 2.63 1.63
C ALA A 29 13.33 3.01 1.85
N LEU A 30 13.01 4.30 1.81
CA LEU A 30 11.64 4.80 1.95
C LEU A 30 10.73 4.30 0.83
N SER A 31 11.23 4.29 -0.42
CA SER A 31 10.47 3.78 -1.57
C SER A 31 10.14 2.30 -1.43
N VAL A 32 11.08 1.49 -0.93
CA VAL A 32 10.84 0.07 -0.63
C VAL A 32 9.77 -0.08 0.45
N VAL A 33 9.87 0.68 1.55
CA VAL A 33 8.88 0.61 2.64
C VAL A 33 7.49 0.99 2.14
N MET A 34 7.35 2.09 1.38
CA MET A 34 6.06 2.50 0.80
C MET A 34 5.50 1.47 -0.16
N THR A 35 6.35 0.83 -0.97
CA THR A 35 5.93 -0.24 -1.87
C THR A 35 5.39 -1.45 -1.10
N VAL A 36 6.10 -1.90 -0.05
CA VAL A 36 5.66 -3.00 0.81
C VAL A 36 4.33 -2.67 1.49
N CYS A 37 4.20 -1.47 2.05
CA CYS A 37 2.96 -1.01 2.66
C CYS A 37 1.78 -1.00 1.66
N GLY A 38 2.01 -0.58 0.41
CA GLY A 38 1.00 -0.63 -0.65
C GLY A 38 0.59 -2.06 -1.04
N LEU A 39 1.55 -2.98 -1.14
CA LEU A 39 1.28 -4.40 -1.40
C LEU A 39 0.47 -5.02 -0.25
N CYS A 40 0.83 -4.72 1.00
CA CYS A 40 0.07 -5.15 2.17
C CYS A 40 -1.37 -4.60 2.10
N ALA A 41 -1.60 -3.38 1.60
CA ALA A 41 -2.94 -2.78 1.51
C ALA A 41 -3.87 -3.63 0.66
N VAL A 42 -3.41 -4.03 -0.52
CA VAL A 42 -4.16 -4.91 -1.41
C VAL A 42 -4.33 -6.30 -0.80
N ALA A 43 -3.28 -6.87 -0.20
CA ALA A 43 -3.34 -8.21 0.39
C ALA A 43 -4.33 -8.30 1.56
N THR A 44 -4.39 -7.29 2.42
CA THR A 44 -5.27 -7.28 3.61
C THR A 44 -6.75 -7.33 3.28
N VAL A 45 -7.17 -6.86 2.10
CA VAL A 45 -8.57 -6.93 1.64
C VAL A 45 -9.08 -8.38 1.58
N TRP A 46 -8.19 -9.32 1.26
CA TRP A 46 -8.55 -10.71 0.99
C TRP A 46 -8.07 -11.69 2.08
N MET A 47 -7.37 -11.20 3.11
CA MET A 47 -6.87 -12.05 4.18
C MET A 47 -7.98 -12.41 5.18
N PRO A 48 -8.25 -13.71 5.41
CA PRO A 48 -9.23 -14.11 6.42
C PRO A 48 -8.71 -13.82 7.82
N VAL A 49 -9.62 -13.41 8.71
CA VAL A 49 -9.30 -13.19 10.13
C VAL A 49 -8.81 -14.50 10.76
N PRO A 50 -7.67 -14.52 11.46
CA PRO A 50 -7.18 -15.70 12.14
C PRO A 50 -8.17 -16.19 13.20
N LYS A 51 -8.40 -17.51 13.26
CA LYS A 51 -9.30 -18.13 14.25
C LYS A 51 -8.70 -18.18 15.65
N GLU A 52 -7.38 -18.20 15.75
CA GLU A 52 -6.64 -18.19 17.00
C GLU A 52 -5.78 -16.92 17.10
N PRO A 53 -5.66 -16.31 18.29
CA PRO A 53 -4.89 -15.08 18.48
C PRO A 53 -3.37 -15.30 18.43
N THR A 54 -2.93 -16.55 18.46
CA THR A 54 -1.52 -16.96 18.45
C THR A 54 -1.20 -17.80 17.21
N GLY A 55 0.08 -17.86 16.83
CA GLY A 55 0.55 -18.60 15.67
C GLY A 55 1.10 -17.71 14.55
N LEU A 56 1.87 -18.31 13.64
CA LEU A 56 2.57 -17.58 12.58
C LEU A 56 1.63 -16.74 11.72
N TYR A 57 0.50 -17.30 11.31
CA TYR A 57 -0.49 -16.58 10.51
C TYR A 57 -1.07 -15.37 11.25
N ALA A 58 -1.36 -15.47 12.54
CA ALA A 58 -1.87 -14.35 13.34
C ALA A 58 -0.81 -13.22 13.48
N ILE A 59 0.47 -13.58 13.57
CA ILE A 59 1.59 -12.63 13.60
C ILE A 59 1.69 -11.89 12.25
N PHE A 60 1.70 -12.63 11.14
CA PHE A 60 1.75 -12.04 9.80
C PHE A 60 0.51 -11.18 9.51
N TYR A 61 -0.68 -11.64 9.88
CA TYR A 61 -1.92 -10.90 9.74
C TYR A 61 -1.84 -9.54 10.46
N ARG A 62 -1.35 -9.51 11.71
CA ARG A 62 -1.17 -8.27 12.48
C ARG A 62 -0.14 -7.34 11.85
N TRP A 63 1.00 -7.86 11.41
CA TRP A 63 2.04 -7.06 10.77
C TRP A 63 1.59 -6.45 9.45
N ALA A 64 0.99 -7.26 8.58
CA ALA A 64 0.45 -6.79 7.31
C ALA A 64 -0.62 -5.71 7.52
N HIS A 65 -1.55 -5.89 8.47
CA HIS A 65 -2.55 -4.87 8.79
C HIS A 65 -1.95 -3.60 9.43
N ALA A 66 -0.87 -3.72 10.21
CA ALA A 66 -0.16 -2.56 10.77
C ALA A 66 0.56 -1.75 9.67
N LEU A 67 1.15 -2.42 8.69
CA LEU A 67 1.80 -1.80 7.53
C LEU A 67 0.78 -1.06 6.63
N VAL A 68 -0.46 -1.53 6.59
CA VAL A 68 -1.58 -0.89 5.86
C VAL A 68 -2.14 0.34 6.55
N ALA A 69 -2.04 0.42 7.88
CA ALA A 69 -2.54 1.56 8.64
C ALA A 69 -1.92 2.89 8.18
N HIS A 70 -0.73 2.86 7.57
CA HIS A 70 -0.04 4.03 6.99
C HIS A 70 -0.71 4.53 5.70
N PHE A 71 -1.36 3.65 4.92
CA PHE A 71 -2.09 4.02 3.70
C PHE A 71 -3.56 4.39 3.96
N GLY A 72 -4.06 4.23 5.18
CA GLY A 72 -5.22 4.97 5.69
C GLY A 72 -6.54 4.92 4.90
N GLN A 73 -6.69 4.07 3.88
CA GLN A 73 -7.90 4.04 3.03
C GLN A 73 -9.06 3.25 3.62
N ASN A 74 -8.88 2.60 4.79
CA ASN A 74 -9.99 1.90 5.43
C ASN A 74 -11.00 2.81 6.14
N LYS A 75 -10.79 4.13 6.27
CA LYS A 75 -11.87 5.01 6.74
C LYS A 75 -12.84 5.40 5.61
N GLY A 76 -12.32 5.67 4.42
CA GLY A 76 -13.13 5.99 3.24
C GLY A 76 -13.90 4.76 2.75
N ALA A 77 -13.21 3.63 2.53
CA ALA A 77 -13.87 2.39 2.11
C ALA A 77 -14.88 1.85 3.14
N VAL A 78 -14.63 2.01 4.44
CA VAL A 78 -15.60 1.66 5.49
C VAL A 78 -16.75 2.67 5.57
N ALA A 79 -16.52 3.96 5.29
CA ALA A 79 -17.59 4.95 5.20
C ALA A 79 -18.48 4.67 3.98
N ASP A 80 -17.88 4.40 2.82
CA ASP A 80 -18.59 4.08 1.57
C ASP A 80 -19.36 2.76 1.70
N GLY A 81 -18.76 1.72 2.29
CA GLY A 81 -19.43 0.45 2.61
C GLY A 81 -20.56 0.58 3.65
N LYS A 82 -20.59 1.67 4.43
CA LYS A 82 -21.69 2.00 5.35
C LYS A 82 -22.75 2.92 4.74
N SER A 83 -22.53 3.44 3.54
CA SER A 83 -23.52 4.28 2.85
C SER A 83 -24.79 3.48 2.55
N GLU A 84 -25.94 4.16 2.65
CA GLU A 84 -27.24 3.54 2.38
C GLU A 84 -27.34 3.00 0.94
N THR A 85 -26.69 3.69 0.00
CA THR A 85 -26.62 3.30 -1.41
C THR A 85 -25.90 1.97 -1.60
N VAL A 86 -24.71 1.82 -1.01
CA VAL A 86 -23.94 0.57 -1.14
C VAL A 86 -24.64 -0.59 -0.43
N LYS A 87 -25.28 -0.34 0.72
CA LYS A 87 -26.09 -1.37 1.40
C LYS A 87 -27.29 -1.80 0.58
N ALA A 88 -27.99 -0.87 -0.08
CA ALA A 88 -29.14 -1.18 -0.92
C ALA A 88 -28.75 -2.05 -2.12
N GLU A 89 -27.63 -1.72 -2.77
CA GLU A 89 -27.07 -2.51 -3.88
C GLU A 89 -26.64 -3.91 -3.42
N VAL A 90 -25.93 -4.02 -2.28
CA VAL A 90 -25.55 -5.33 -1.71
C VAL A 90 -26.77 -6.16 -1.35
N LYS A 91 -27.81 -5.55 -0.79
CA LYS A 91 -29.07 -6.23 -0.46
C LYS A 91 -29.82 -6.70 -1.70
N ALA A 92 -29.83 -5.90 -2.77
CA ALA A 92 -30.44 -6.27 -4.04
C ALA A 92 -29.76 -7.51 -4.67
N VAL A 93 -28.44 -7.61 -4.54
CA VAL A 93 -27.65 -8.73 -5.11
C VAL A 93 -27.66 -9.97 -4.21
N THR A 94 -27.60 -9.80 -2.89
CA THR A 94 -27.41 -10.91 -1.94
C THR A 94 -28.69 -11.34 -1.22
N GLY A 95 -29.78 -10.57 -1.33
CA GLY A 95 -31.05 -10.83 -0.66
C GLY A 95 -31.03 -10.62 0.86
N LYS A 96 -29.93 -10.13 1.43
CA LYS A 96 -29.77 -9.80 2.85
C LYS A 96 -29.44 -8.32 3.04
#